data_AF-F9EQL9-F1
#
_entry.id   AF-F9EQL9-F1
#
_cell.length_a   1.000
_cell.length_b   1.000
_cell.length_c   1.000
_cell.angle_alpha   90.00
_cell.angle_beta   90.00
_cell.angle_gamma   90.00
#
_symmetry.space_group_name_H-M   'P 1'
#
loop_
_entity.id
_entity.type
_entity.pdbx_description
1 polymer ?
#
loop_
_entity_poly.entity_id
_entity_poly.type
_entity_poly.pdbx_seq_one_letter_code
_entity_poly.pdbx_strand_id
1 'polypeptide(L)'
;MFIIHHLTHKNNTDNILENGLMGRNKLQELGYEFTDTAENDIILKRNELNNYIPFHFSFIQERYGIPYNYSVCKKEIAENMMFLVATIKANESKFL
;
A
#
# COMPACT_ATOMS: atom_id res chain seq x y z
N MET A 1 -11.59 -2.56 -16.59
CA MET A 1 -10.96 -3.38 -15.53
C MET A 1 -9.61 -2.77 -15.24
N PHE A 2 -9.31 -2.43 -13.99
CA PHE A 2 -8.05 -1.78 -13.61
C PHE A 2 -7.22 -2.72 -12.75
N ILE A 3 -5.90 -2.60 -12.86
CA ILE A 3 -4.96 -3.25 -11.96
C ILE A 3 -4.51 -2.20 -10.95
N ILE A 4 -4.61 -2.56 -9.67
CA ILE A 4 -4.09 -1.76 -8.57
C ILE A 4 -3.01 -2.55 -7.83
N HIS A 5 -2.08 -1.84 -7.21
CA HIS A 5 -1.07 -2.46 -6.36
C HIS A 5 -0.86 -1.69 -5.06
N HIS A 6 -0.40 -2.41 -4.05
CA HIS A 6 0.05 -1.89 -2.77
C HIS A 6 1.48 -2.35 -2.51
N LEU A 7 2.37 -1.41 -2.18
CA LEU A 7 3.77 -1.69 -1.85
C LEU A 7 3.92 -1.85 -0.33
N THR A 8 4.43 -3.00 0.10
CA THR A 8 4.66 -3.33 1.52
C THR A 8 6.04 -3.95 1.74
N HIS A 9 6.53 -3.87 2.97
CA HIS A 9 7.72 -4.61 3.40
C HIS A 9 7.39 -6.10 3.62
N LYS A 10 8.33 -7.00 3.33
CA LYS A 10 8.16 -8.45 3.48
C LYS A 10 7.87 -8.89 4.91
N ASN A 11 8.30 -8.12 5.91
CA ASN A 11 7.99 -8.43 7.31
C ASN A 11 6.49 -8.32 7.62
N ASN A 12 5.71 -7.65 6.78
CA ASN A 12 4.26 -7.55 6.96
C ASN A 12 3.53 -8.78 6.41
N THR A 13 4.22 -9.70 5.71
CA THR A 13 3.59 -10.82 4.99
C THR A 13 2.78 -11.72 5.92
N ASP A 14 3.38 -12.17 7.02
CA ASP A 14 2.74 -13.14 7.93
C ASP A 14 1.46 -12.54 8.52
N ASN A 15 1.54 -11.30 8.99
CA ASN A 15 0.39 -10.57 9.51
C ASN A 15 -0.70 -10.35 8.44
N ILE A 16 -0.32 -10.00 7.20
CA ILE A 16 -1.27 -9.84 6.10
C ILE A 16 -1.95 -11.16 5.73
N LEU A 17 -1.23 -12.29 5.77
CA LEU A 17 -1.79 -13.61 5.49
C LEU A 17 -2.73 -14.09 6.60
N GLU A 18 -2.40 -13.80 7.86
CA GLU A 18 -3.19 -14.21 9.02
C GLU A 18 -4.42 -13.33 9.26
N ASN A 19 -4.24 -12.01 9.18
CA ASN A 19 -5.25 -11.03 9.60
C ASN A 19 -5.86 -10.25 8.42
N GLY A 20 -5.30 -10.38 7.21
CA GLY A 20 -5.69 -9.59 6.05
C GLY A 20 -5.04 -8.21 6.01
N LEU A 21 -5.30 -7.47 4.94
CA LEU A 21 -4.77 -6.13 4.74
C LEU A 21 -5.59 -5.11 5.56
N MET A 22 -4.92 -4.26 6.34
CA MET A 22 -5.58 -3.31 7.26
C MET A 22 -4.97 -1.91 7.19
N GLY A 23 -5.78 -0.90 7.56
CA GLY A 23 -5.30 0.46 7.76
C GLY A 23 -4.36 0.56 8.96
N ARG A 24 -3.42 1.50 8.91
CA ARG A 24 -2.37 1.69 9.92
C ARG A 24 -2.93 1.88 11.33
N ASN A 25 -3.96 2.72 11.47
CA ASN A 25 -4.57 2.96 12.79
C ASN A 25 -5.19 1.68 13.37
N LYS A 26 -5.74 0.80 12.52
CA LYS A 26 -6.29 -0.48 12.98
C LYS A 26 -5.21 -1.44 13.44
N LEU A 27 -4.09 -1.51 12.71
CA LEU A 27 -2.92 -2.28 13.12
C LEU A 27 -2.39 -1.82 14.49
N GLN A 28 -2.29 -0.50 14.70
CA GLN A 28 -1.89 0.07 15.99
C GLN A 28 -2.89 -0.22 17.11
N GLU A 29 -4.19 -0.08 16.85
CA GLU A 29 -5.26 -0.37 17.82
C GLU A 29 -5.22 -1.83 18.29
N LEU A 30 -4.96 -2.77 17.36
CA LEU A 30 -4.87 -4.19 17.64
C LEU A 30 -3.49 -4.63 18.19
N GLY A 31 -2.52 -3.72 18.25
CA GLY A 31 -1.15 -4.04 18.69
C GLY A 31 -0.43 -5.01 17.76
N TYR A 32 -0.78 -5.01 16.49
CA TYR A 32 -0.14 -5.88 15.50
C TYR A 32 1.18 -5.28 15.03
N GLU A 33 2.20 -6.12 14.87
CA GLU A 33 3.50 -5.71 14.34
C GLU A 33 3.40 -5.42 12.84
N PHE A 34 3.94 -4.28 12.42
CA PHE A 34 4.06 -3.90 11.01
C PHE A 34 5.24 -2.95 10.80
N THR A 35 5.80 -2.99 9.60
CA THR A 35 6.85 -2.10 9.12
C THR A 35 6.24 -1.08 8.17
N ASP A 36 6.32 0.20 8.54
CA ASP A 36 5.97 1.33 7.68
C ASP A 36 6.99 1.44 6.53
N THR A 37 6.50 1.65 5.31
CA THR A 37 7.33 1.87 4.11
C THR A 37 7.50 3.35 3.78
N ALA A 38 6.61 4.21 4.30
CA ALA A 38 6.69 5.66 4.13
C ALA A 38 7.55 6.30 5.23
N GLU A 39 8.15 7.44 4.93
CA GLU A 39 8.86 8.24 5.93
C GLU A 39 7.92 8.76 7.02
N ASN A 40 8.44 8.92 8.23
CA ASN A 40 7.67 9.40 9.38
C ASN A 40 6.99 10.75 9.12
N ASP A 41 7.64 11.67 8.41
CA ASP A 41 7.06 12.99 8.13
C ASP A 41 5.83 12.90 7.19
N ILE A 42 5.81 11.93 6.28
CA ILE A 42 4.66 11.64 5.42
C ILE A 42 3.54 11.01 6.24
N ILE A 43 3.87 10.06 7.11
CA ILE A 43 2.91 9.37 7.98
C ILE A 43 2.19 10.36 8.90
N LEU A 44 2.92 11.30 9.47
CA LEU A 44 2.36 12.33 10.35
C LEU A 44 1.41 13.28 9.61
N LYS A 45 1.59 13.48 8.30
CA LYS A 45 0.72 14.34 7.47
C LYS A 45 -0.54 13.63 6.97
N ARG A 46 -0.63 12.30 7.12
CA ARG A 46 -1.76 11.50 6.58
C ARG A 46 -3.07 11.67 7.35
N ASN A 47 -3.05 12.04 8.63
CA ASN A 47 -4.25 12.22 9.45
C ASN A 47 -5.26 11.05 9.26
N GLU A 48 -6.47 11.34 8.80
CA GLU A 48 -7.55 10.37 8.56
C GLU A 48 -7.20 9.30 7.51
N LEU A 49 -6.24 9.56 6.62
CA LEU A 49 -5.81 8.59 5.61
C LEU A 49 -5.17 7.34 6.24
N ASN A 50 -4.71 7.42 7.50
CA ASN A 50 -4.18 6.26 8.23
C ASN A 50 -5.27 5.23 8.60
N ASN A 51 -6.55 5.57 8.44
CA ASN A 51 -7.66 4.62 8.57
C ASN A 51 -7.88 3.76 7.31
N TYR A 52 -7.22 4.09 6.19
CA TYR A 52 -7.40 3.43 4.91
C TYR A 52 -6.12 2.73 4.44
N ILE A 53 -6.27 1.85 3.45
CA ILE A 53 -5.17 1.14 2.82
C ILE A 53 -4.88 1.83 1.47
N PRO A 54 -3.71 2.44 1.28
CA PRO A 54 -3.38 3.12 0.04
C PRO A 54 -3.11 2.11 -1.08
N PHE A 55 -3.77 2.29 -2.23
CA PHE A 55 -3.49 1.57 -3.47
C PHE A 55 -3.13 2.54 -4.58
N HIS A 56 -2.31 2.09 -5.50
CA HIS A 56 -1.96 2.80 -6.72
C HIS A 56 -2.50 2.08 -7.95
N PHE A 57 -2.88 2.82 -8.98
CA PHE A 57 -3.18 2.23 -10.28
C PHE A 57 -1.88 1.84 -10.99
N SER A 58 -1.75 0.57 -11.38
CA SER A 58 -0.51 0.06 -12.00
C SER A 58 -0.20 0.74 -13.33
N PHE A 59 -1.22 1.13 -14.11
CA PHE A 59 -1.01 1.85 -15.36
C PHE A 59 -0.32 3.21 -15.16
N ILE A 60 -0.51 3.86 -13.99
CA ILE A 60 0.18 5.12 -13.67
C ILE A 60 1.67 4.85 -13.48
N GLN A 61 2.03 3.78 -12.77
CA GLN A 61 3.42 3.36 -12.63
C GLN A 61 4.07 3.03 -13.97
N GLU A 62 3.39 2.25 -14.81
CA GLU A 62 3.92 1.84 -16.11
C GLU A 62 4.16 3.04 -17.04
N ARG A 63 3.26 4.03 -17.01
CA ARG A 63 3.30 5.15 -17.95
C ARG A 63 4.12 6.34 -17.47
N TYR A 64 4.08 6.63 -16.17
CA TYR A 64 4.65 7.85 -15.59
C TYR A 64 5.67 7.58 -14.49
N GLY A 65 5.76 6.33 -14.02
CA GLY A 65 6.42 6.01 -12.76
C GLY A 65 5.61 6.47 -11.56
N ILE A 66 5.90 5.88 -10.40
CA ILE A 66 5.41 6.37 -9.11
C ILE A 66 6.65 6.71 -8.30
N PRO A 67 6.94 8.02 -8.07
CA PRO A 67 8.11 8.44 -7.32
C PRO A 67 8.21 7.78 -5.95
N TYR A 68 7.06 7.55 -5.29
CA TYR A 68 6.99 6.84 -4.02
C TYR A 68 7.58 5.42 -4.11
N ASN A 69 7.15 4.59 -5.07
CA ASN A 69 7.67 3.23 -5.21
C ASN A 69 9.17 3.20 -5.49
N TYR A 70 9.66 4.12 -6.33
CA TYR A 70 11.09 4.27 -6.59
C TYR A 70 11.86 4.67 -5.32
N SER A 71 11.37 5.67 -4.59
CA SER A 71 12.03 6.14 -3.36
C SER A 71 12.08 5.05 -2.29
N VAL A 72 10.99 4.29 -2.10
CA VAL A 72 10.96 3.19 -1.14
C VAL A 72 11.91 2.08 -1.55
N CYS A 73 11.84 1.58 -2.79
CA CYS A 73 12.72 0.50 -3.26
C CYS A 73 14.20 0.91 -3.44
N LYS A 74 14.51 2.21 -3.39
CA LYS A 74 15.88 2.73 -3.36
C LYS A 74 16.42 2.86 -1.94
N LYS A 75 15.57 3.26 -0.99
CA LYS A 75 15.92 3.38 0.43
C LYS A 75 16.04 2.00 1.06
N GLU A 76 15.03 1.17 0.84
CA GLU A 76 15.00 -0.23 1.24
C GLU A 76 15.68 -1.08 0.18
N ILE A 77 16.20 -2.24 0.58
CA ILE A 77 16.71 -3.24 -0.36
C ILE A 77 15.50 -3.81 -1.12
N ALA A 78 15.53 -3.85 -2.46
CA ALA A 78 14.38 -4.22 -3.28
C ALA A 78 13.82 -5.62 -2.95
N GLU A 79 14.68 -6.55 -2.55
CA GLU A 79 14.36 -7.91 -2.10
C GLU A 79 13.54 -7.95 -0.80
N ASN A 80 13.48 -6.84 -0.06
CA ASN A 80 12.62 -6.69 1.11
C ASN A 80 11.22 -6.17 0.79
N MET A 81 10.97 -5.79 -0.46
CA MET A 81 9.75 -5.15 -0.87
C MET A 81 8.85 -6.13 -1.63
N MET A 82 7.54 -6.01 -1.41
CA MET A 82 6.54 -6.80 -2.08
C MET A 82 5.43 -5.93 -2.64
N PHE A 83 4.97 -6.27 -3.85
CA PHE A 83 3.78 -5.69 -4.45
C PHE A 83 2.60 -6.64 -4.31
N LEU A 84 1.58 -6.23 -3.58
CA LEU A 84 0.28 -6.91 -3.57
C LEU A 84 -0.56 -6.35 -4.71
N VAL A 85 -0.94 -7.18 -5.66
CA VAL A 85 -1.62 -6.76 -6.89
C VAL A 85 -3.04 -7.30 -6.91
N ALA A 86 -4.01 -6.44 -7.23
CA ALA A 86 -5.41 -6.80 -7.35
C ALA A 86 -6.02 -6.24 -8.63
N THR A 87 -7.01 -6.97 -9.15
CA THR A 87 -7.81 -6.54 -10.30
C THR A 87 -9.15 -6.03 -9.83
N ILE A 88 -9.47 -4.77 -10.16
CA ILE A 88 -10.75 -4.15 -9.84
C ILE A 88 -11.60 -3.97 -11.10
N LYS A 89 -12.87 -4.37 -11.01
CA LYS A 89 -13.88 -4.07 -12.03
C LYS A 89 -14.66 -2.85 -11.55
N ALA A 90 -14.56 -1.75 -12.30
CA ALA A 90 -15.44 -0.62 -12.07
C ALA A 90 -16.84 -1.00 -12.57
N ASN A 91 -17.86 -0.79 -11.74
CA ASN A 91 -19.24 -1.01 -12.19
C ASN A 91 -19.66 0.19 -13.05
N GLU A 92 -19.77 -0.03 -14.35
CA GLU A 92 -20.10 1.00 -15.33
C GLU A 92 -21.46 1.67 -15.06
N SER A 93 -22.38 0.98 -14.37
CA SER A 93 -23.69 1.51 -14.00
C SER A 93 -23.65 2.62 -12.93
N LYS A 94 -22.48 2.91 -12.35
CA LYS A 94 -22.28 4.00 -11.36
C LYS A 94 -21.66 5.26 -11.95
N PHE A 95 -21.34 5.26 -13.25
CA PHE A 95 -20.81 6.41 -13.98
C PHE A 95 -21.85 7.07 -14.90
N LEU A 96 -23.11 6.61 -14.84
CA LEU A 96 -24.27 7.15 -15.55
C LEU A 96 -25.33 7.62 -14.54
#